data_AF-A0A353BX03-F1
#
_entry.id   AF-A0A353BX03-F1
#
_cell.length_a   1.000
_cell.length_b   1.000
_cell.length_c   1.000
_cell.angle_alpha   90.00
_cell.angle_beta   90.00
_cell.angle_gamma   90.00
#
_symmetry.space_group_name_H-M   'P 1'
#
loop_
_entity.id
_entity.type
_entity.pdbx_description
1 polymer ?
#
loop_
_entity_poly.entity_id
_entity_poly.type
_entity_poly.pdbx_seq_one_letter_code
_entity_poly.pdbx_strand_id
1 'polypeptide(L)'
;FPFPIFFEEWDETLKPDEAWDNKGDIVIGNDVWIGYQAVIMPGVHIGDGAIIATRAVVTKDVPAYGIVGGVPARIIKYRFDKPTIQMLLTIKWWDWDIQKIQTNLSVIRHMDLQRLRRLV
;
A
#
# COMPACT_ATOMS: atom_id res chain seq x y z
N PHE A 1 1.49 33.07 -4.59
CA PHE A 1 2.77 32.86 -5.29
C PHE A 1 3.84 33.73 -4.61
N PRO A 2 4.07 33.46 -3.34
CA PRO A 2 5.29 32.67 -3.04
C PRO A 2 4.95 31.34 -2.40
N PHE A 3 5.72 30.29 -2.74
CA PHE A 3 5.66 29.04 -1.99
C PHE A 3 6.31 29.28 -0.63
N PRO A 4 5.69 28.88 0.48
CA PRO A 4 6.24 29.07 1.82
C PRO A 4 7.62 28.42 2.05
N ILE A 5 8.05 27.50 1.17
CA ILE A 5 9.41 26.96 1.17
C ILE A 5 10.50 28.02 0.96
N PHE A 6 10.15 29.17 0.36
CA PHE A 6 11.05 30.29 0.13
C PHE A 6 11.09 31.25 1.34
N PHE A 7 10.71 30.82 2.55
CA PHE A 7 10.53 31.66 3.74
C PHE A 7 11.67 32.64 4.05
N GLU A 8 12.92 32.32 3.68
CA GLU A 8 14.08 33.22 3.80
C GLU A 8 13.93 34.54 3.01
N GLU A 9 13.10 34.55 1.96
CA GLU A 9 12.91 35.68 1.05
C GLU A 9 11.62 36.48 1.33
N TRP A 10 10.68 35.96 2.13
CA TRP A 10 9.28 36.43 2.18
C TRP A 10 8.70 36.74 3.58
N ASP A 11 9.54 36.91 4.62
CA ASP A 11 9.17 37.10 6.04
C ASP A 11 8.99 35.76 6.80
N GLU A 12 9.77 35.59 7.87
CA GLU A 12 10.19 34.32 8.51
C GLU A 12 9.11 33.64 9.36
N THR A 13 7.87 34.16 9.35
CA THR A 13 6.85 33.75 10.33
C THR A 13 6.07 32.49 9.97
N LEU A 14 6.12 32.08 8.69
CA LEU A 14 5.42 30.90 8.18
C LEU A 14 6.36 29.68 8.22
N LYS A 15 6.13 28.77 9.17
CA LYS A 15 6.88 27.52 9.20
C LYS A 15 6.41 26.59 8.08
N PRO A 16 7.31 25.92 7.33
CA PRO A 16 6.93 25.04 6.23
C PRO A 16 5.94 23.92 6.61
N ASP A 17 5.99 23.40 7.83
CA ASP A 17 5.07 22.39 8.35
C ASP A 17 3.66 22.91 8.65
N GLU A 18 3.52 24.22 8.89
CA GLU A 18 2.25 24.93 9.09
C GLU A 18 1.68 25.46 7.74
N ALA A 19 2.50 25.46 6.69
CA ALA A 19 2.21 26.09 5.41
C ALA A 19 1.39 25.25 4.43
N TRP A 20 1.30 23.94 4.64
CA TRP A 20 0.58 23.02 3.77
C TRP A 20 -0.40 22.13 4.53
N ASP A 21 -1.48 21.78 3.85
CA ASP A 21 -2.41 20.76 4.31
C ASP A 21 -1.70 19.39 4.29
N ASN A 22 -1.19 18.98 5.45
CA ASN A 22 -0.62 17.65 5.67
C ASN A 22 -1.74 16.62 5.45
N LYS A 23 -1.70 15.91 4.32
CA LYS A 23 -2.72 14.93 3.91
C LYS A 23 -2.81 13.67 4.79
N GLY A 24 -2.16 13.66 5.95
CA GLY A 24 -1.98 12.49 6.81
C GLY A 24 -0.84 11.59 6.37
N ASP A 25 -0.68 10.49 7.10
CA ASP A 25 0.36 9.50 6.86
C ASP A 25 0.17 8.79 5.51
N ILE A 26 1.29 8.39 4.91
CA ILE A 26 1.27 7.38 3.84
C ILE A 26 1.34 6.02 4.53
N VAL A 27 0.28 5.21 4.39
CA VAL A 27 0.20 3.90 5.01
C VAL A 27 0.33 2.82 3.94
N ILE A 28 1.34 1.97 4.06
CA ILE A 28 1.55 0.81 3.19
C ILE A 28 1.25 -0.45 4.01
N GLY A 29 0.29 -1.24 3.55
CA GLY A 29 -0.06 -2.53 4.15
C GLY A 29 1.01 -3.60 3.97
N ASN A 30 0.66 -4.81 4.36
CA ASN A 30 1.53 -5.99 4.34
C ASN A 30 1.48 -6.68 2.97
N ASP A 31 2.52 -7.42 2.60
CA ASP A 31 2.60 -8.14 1.30
C ASP A 31 2.41 -7.23 0.07
N VAL A 32 2.72 -5.93 0.18
CA VAL A 32 2.62 -4.99 -0.94
C VAL A 32 3.86 -5.09 -1.82
N TRP A 33 3.64 -5.21 -3.13
CA TRP A 33 4.72 -5.13 -4.11
C TRP A 33 4.70 -3.79 -4.83
N ILE A 34 5.77 -3.00 -4.65
CA ILE A 34 5.94 -1.69 -5.28
C ILE A 34 6.95 -1.79 -6.41
N GLY A 35 6.49 -1.53 -7.63
CA GLY A 35 7.31 -1.51 -8.83
C GLY A 35 8.29 -0.35 -8.85
N TYR A 36 9.37 -0.53 -9.60
CA TYR A 36 10.44 0.47 -9.72
C TYR A 36 9.91 1.84 -10.15
N GLN A 37 10.42 2.92 -9.55
CA GLN A 37 10.03 4.31 -9.86
C GLN A 37 8.52 4.61 -9.71
N ALA A 38 7.74 3.82 -8.97
CA ALA A 38 6.41 4.24 -8.57
C ALA A 38 6.49 5.47 -7.63
N VAL A 39 5.52 6.37 -7.77
CA VAL A 39 5.37 7.58 -6.93
C VAL A 39 4.05 7.47 -6.19
N ILE A 40 4.09 7.63 -4.86
CA ILE A 40 2.91 7.59 -3.99
C ILE A 40 2.67 9.01 -3.47
N MET A 41 1.48 9.55 -3.72
CA MET A 41 1.13 10.90 -3.29
C MET A 41 0.88 10.95 -1.76
N PRO A 42 1.05 12.12 -1.11
CA PRO A 42 0.78 12.29 0.31
C PRO A 42 -0.63 11.84 0.72
N GLY A 43 -0.76 11.20 1.89
CA GLY A 43 -2.02 10.73 2.46
C GLY A 43 -2.62 9.46 1.82
N VAL A 44 -1.92 8.84 0.86
CA VAL A 44 -2.43 7.62 0.20
C VAL A 44 -2.24 6.40 1.09
N HIS A 45 -3.30 5.60 1.23
CA HIS A 45 -3.29 4.31 1.89
C HIS A 45 -3.28 3.17 0.86
N ILE A 46 -2.33 2.25 0.96
CA ILE A 46 -2.19 1.07 0.10
C ILE A 46 -2.53 -0.17 0.91
N GLY A 47 -3.62 -0.85 0.54
CA GLY A 47 -4.10 -2.05 1.24
C GLY A 47 -3.20 -3.27 1.08
N ASP A 48 -3.37 -4.23 1.99
CA ASP A 48 -2.56 -5.46 2.04
C ASP A 48 -2.61 -6.23 0.71
N GLY A 49 -1.47 -6.80 0.31
CA GLY A 49 -1.35 -7.60 -0.89
C GLY A 49 -1.46 -6.83 -2.21
N ALA A 50 -1.53 -5.49 -2.18
CA ALA A 50 -1.63 -4.68 -3.40
C ALA A 50 -0.35 -4.75 -4.25
N ILE A 51 -0.49 -4.52 -5.56
CA ILE A 51 0.64 -4.43 -6.50
C ILE A 51 0.58 -3.07 -7.20
N ILE A 52 1.66 -2.30 -7.05
CA ILE A 52 1.85 -1.01 -7.72
C ILE A 52 2.78 -1.24 -8.90
N ALA A 53 2.31 -1.02 -10.13
CA ALA A 53 3.13 -1.19 -11.31
C ALA A 53 4.30 -0.18 -11.35
N THR A 54 5.39 -0.56 -12.03
CA THR A 54 6.53 0.31 -12.31
C THR A 54 6.08 1.64 -12.89
N ARG A 55 6.65 2.75 -12.40
CA ARG A 55 6.35 4.14 -12.84
C ARG A 55 4.89 4.59 -12.66
N ALA A 56 4.10 3.89 -11.85
CA ALA A 56 2.75 4.35 -11.52
C ALA A 56 2.79 5.61 -10.62
N VAL A 57 1.87 6.55 -10.83
CA VAL A 57 1.67 7.70 -9.92
C VAL A 57 0.36 7.49 -9.17
N VAL A 58 0.47 7.02 -7.93
CA VAL A 58 -0.67 6.65 -7.08
C VAL A 58 -1.21 7.90 -6.39
N THR A 59 -2.34 8.40 -6.90
CA THR A 59 -2.98 9.63 -6.42
C THR A 59 -4.19 9.40 -5.52
N LYS A 60 -4.56 8.14 -5.26
CA LYS A 60 -5.72 7.71 -4.48
C LYS A 60 -5.41 6.38 -3.80
N ASP A 61 -6.14 6.09 -2.73
CA ASP A 61 -6.02 4.81 -2.02
C ASP A 61 -6.16 3.60 -2.94
N VAL A 62 -5.38 2.58 -2.63
CA VAL A 62 -5.34 1.32 -3.37
C VAL A 62 -6.00 0.24 -2.52
N PRO A 63 -7.05 -0.42 -3.01
CA PRO A 63 -7.70 -1.48 -2.26
C PRO A 63 -6.78 -2.69 -2.08
N ALA A 64 -7.00 -3.44 -1.00
CA ALA A 64 -6.28 -4.69 -0.75
C ALA A 64 -6.36 -5.63 -1.96
N TYR A 65 -5.22 -6.26 -2.28
CA TYR A 65 -5.04 -7.14 -3.43
C TYR A 65 -5.35 -6.50 -4.80
N GLY A 66 -5.49 -5.18 -4.86
CA GLY A 66 -5.63 -4.41 -6.10
C GLY A 66 -4.30 -4.31 -6.84
N ILE A 67 -4.34 -4.44 -8.16
CA ILE A 67 -3.21 -4.18 -9.05
C ILE A 67 -3.48 -2.85 -9.74
N VAL A 68 -2.63 -1.85 -9.51
CA VAL A 68 -2.76 -0.51 -10.09
C VAL A 68 -1.57 -0.15 -10.95
N GLY A 69 -1.79 0.69 -11.96
CA GLY A 69 -0.71 1.23 -12.81
C GLY A 69 -1.14 2.46 -13.61
N GLY A 70 -0.15 3.15 -14.17
CA GLY A 70 -0.35 4.35 -15.02
C GLY A 70 -0.17 5.68 -14.29
N VAL A 71 -0.34 6.77 -15.05
CA VAL A 71 -0.23 8.16 -14.58
C VAL A 71 -1.47 8.93 -15.04
N PRO A 72 -2.44 9.22 -14.15
CA PRO A 72 -2.53 8.74 -12.76
C PRO A 72 -2.84 7.24 -12.69
N ALA A 73 -2.45 6.59 -11.59
CA ALA A 73 -2.65 5.16 -11.41
C ALA A 73 -4.14 4.80 -11.35
N ARG A 74 -4.51 3.70 -11.98
CA ARG A 74 -5.87 3.14 -12.00
C ARG A 74 -5.82 1.64 -11.72
N ILE A 75 -6.91 1.11 -11.15
CA ILE A 75 -7.07 -0.34 -10.96
C ILE A 75 -7.10 -1.01 -12.34
N ILE A 76 -6.15 -1.92 -12.55
CA ILE A 76 -6.07 -2.78 -13.74
C ILE A 76 -6.94 -4.02 -13.50
N LYS A 77 -6.73 -4.69 -12.36
CA LYS A 77 -7.51 -5.84 -11.90
C LYS A 77 -7.24 -6.10 -10.41
N TYR A 78 -7.91 -7.09 -9.84
CA TYR A 78 -7.58 -7.65 -8.53
C TYR A 78 -6.77 -8.95 -8.71
N ARG A 79 -5.91 -9.27 -7.73
CA ARG A 79 -5.16 -10.55 -7.70
C ARG A 79 -6.11 -11.75 -7.58
N PHE A 80 -7.22 -11.59 -6.84
CA PHE A 80 -8.18 -12.64 -6.53
C PHE A 80 -9.63 -12.13 -6.59
N ASP A 81 -10.59 -13.04 -6.46
CA ASP A 81 -12.01 -12.71 -6.28
C ASP A 81 -12.30 -12.20 -4.87
N LYS A 82 -13.42 -11.49 -4.69
CA LYS A 82 -13.79 -10.86 -3.41
C LYS A 82 -13.80 -11.83 -2.22
N PRO A 83 -14.37 -13.06 -2.33
CA PRO A 83 -14.37 -14.02 -1.23
C PRO A 83 -12.96 -14.43 -0.80
N THR A 84 -12.04 -14.63 -1.76
CA THR A 84 -10.64 -14.97 -1.44
C THR A 84 -9.91 -13.80 -0.77
N ILE A 85 -10.11 -12.57 -1.27
CA ILE A 85 -9.55 -11.36 -0.64
C ILE A 85 -10.01 -11.27 0.82
N GLN A 86 -11.32 -11.37 1.06
CA GLN A 86 -11.87 -11.27 2.42
C GLN A 86 -11.30 -12.35 3.33
N MET A 87 -11.17 -13.58 2.82
CA MET A 87 -10.58 -14.67 3.57
C MET A 87 -9.14 -14.34 3.95
N LEU A 88 -8.29 -13.95 3.00
CA LEU A 88 -6.88 -13.63 3.26
C LEU A 88 -6.71 -12.47 4.25
N LEU A 89 -7.58 -11.46 4.19
CA LEU A 89 -7.63 -10.35 5.16
C LEU A 89 -8.06 -10.79 6.56
N THR A 90 -8.75 -11.92 6.70
CA THR A 90 -9.02 -12.57 7.99
C THR A 90 -7.82 -13.40 8.45
N ILE A 91 -7.16 -14.11 7.52
CA ILE A 91 -6.01 -14.98 7.83
C ILE A 91 -4.84 -14.16 8.39
N LYS A 92 -4.54 -13.02 7.74
CA LYS A 92 -3.40 -12.13 8.04
C LYS A 92 -2.14 -12.91 8.36
N TRP A 93 -1.69 -13.73 7.40
CA TRP A 93 -0.54 -14.62 7.63
C TRP A 93 0.75 -13.87 7.97
N TRP A 94 0.83 -12.58 7.61
CA TRP A 94 1.92 -11.68 7.97
C TRP A 94 1.95 -11.33 9.47
N ASP A 95 0.84 -11.49 10.19
CA ASP A 95 0.75 -11.30 11.65
C ASP A 95 1.09 -12.59 12.44
N TRP A 96 1.33 -13.71 11.75
CA TRP A 96 1.68 -14.97 12.40
C TRP A 96 3.09 -14.94 12.99
N ASP A 97 3.33 -15.76 14.02
CA ASP A 97 4.68 -15.95 14.53
C ASP A 97 5.61 -16.55 13.45
N ILE A 98 6.90 -16.25 13.56
CA ILE A 98 7.88 -16.65 12.54
C ILE A 98 7.97 -18.17 12.37
N GLN A 99 7.76 -18.96 13.44
CA GLN A 99 7.82 -20.42 13.35
C GLN A 99 6.64 -20.94 12.53
N LYS A 100 5.42 -20.45 12.80
CA LYS A 100 4.23 -20.77 12.01
C LYS A 100 4.39 -20.36 10.55
N ILE A 101 4.98 -19.20 10.25
CA ILE A 101 5.28 -18.81 8.87
C ILE A 101 6.26 -19.80 8.23
N GLN A 102 7.37 -20.12 8.89
CA GLN A 102 8.40 -21.04 8.38
C GLN A 102 7.84 -22.43 8.08
N THR A 103 7.07 -23.02 8.99
CA THR A 103 6.43 -24.33 8.81
C THR A 103 5.44 -24.33 7.64
N ASN A 104 4.81 -23.19 7.35
CA ASN A 104 3.78 -23.07 6.33
C ASN A 104 4.22 -22.30 5.07
N LEU A 105 5.54 -22.10 4.87
CA LEU A 105 6.07 -21.33 3.74
C LEU A 105 5.59 -21.86 2.38
N SER A 106 5.53 -23.18 2.22
CA SER A 106 5.05 -23.80 0.97
C SER A 106 3.58 -23.47 0.72
N VAL A 107 2.76 -23.47 1.76
CA VAL A 107 1.32 -23.15 1.70
C VAL A 107 1.11 -21.68 1.33
N ILE A 108 1.86 -20.77 1.96
CA ILE A 108 1.78 -19.32 1.68
C ILE A 108 2.23 -19.02 0.25
N ARG A 109 3.40 -19.53 -0.17
CA ARG A 109 3.98 -19.27 -1.50
C ARG A 109 3.09 -19.72 -2.66
N HIS A 110 2.44 -20.88 -2.51
CA HIS A 110 1.55 -21.42 -3.54
C HIS A 110 0.11 -20.93 -3.40
N MET A 111 -0.17 -20.08 -2.41
CA MET A 111 -1.51 -19.57 -2.12
C MET A 111 -2.54 -20.70 -2.01
N ASP A 112 -2.21 -21.79 -1.32
CA ASP A 112 -3.12 -22.93 -1.12
C ASP A 112 -4.22 -22.53 -0.12
N LEU A 113 -5.30 -21.96 -0.66
CA LEU A 113 -6.41 -21.41 0.10
C LEU A 113 -7.09 -22.45 1.00
N GLN A 114 -7.13 -23.73 0.59
CA GLN A 114 -7.76 -24.78 1.39
C GLN A 114 -6.94 -25.07 2.63
N ARG A 115 -5.61 -25.15 2.51
CA ARG A 115 -4.73 -25.34 3.66
C ARG A 115 -4.65 -24.10 4.53
N LEU A 116 -4.57 -22.90 3.93
CA LEU A 116 -4.57 -21.65 4.69
C LEU A 116 -5.80 -21.51 5.59
N ARG A 117 -7.00 -21.87 5.11
CA ARG A 117 -8.22 -21.87 5.93
C ARG A 117 -8.14 -22.74 7.18
N ARG A 118 -7.36 -23.82 7.15
CA ARG A 118 -7.23 -24.75 8.29
C ARG A 118 -6.20 -24.29 9.33
N LEU A 119 -5.44 -23.24 9.02
CA LEU A 119 -4.37 -22.70 9.85
C LEU A 119 -4.79 -21.45 10.62
N VAL A 120 -6.04 -20.99 10.43
CA VAL A 120 -6.65 -19.87 11.15
C VAL A 120 -7.39 -20.39 12.36
#